data_AF-A0A853AZ69-F1
#
_entry.id   AF-A0A853AZ69-F1
#
_cell.length_a   1.000
_cell.length_b   1.000
_cell.length_c   1.000
_cell.angle_alpha   90.00
_cell.angle_beta   90.00
_cell.angle_gamma   90.00
#
_symmetry.space_group_name_H-M   'P 1'
#
loop_
_entity.id
_entity.type
_entity.pdbx_description
1 polymer ?
#
loop_
_entity_poly.entity_id
_entity_poly.type
_entity_poly.pdbx_seq_one_letter_code
_entity_poly.pdbx_strand_id
1 'polypeptide(L)' 'MNADQGSEEAQPAKGRHAAPEGAPRHPAIDLSRDPNPGKPDHAKPDEDE' A
#
# COMPACT_ATOMS: atom_id res chain seq x y z
N MET A 1 16.53 -22.81 -28.94
CA MET A 1 15.83 -22.59 -27.66
C MET A 1 15.15 -21.24 -27.75
N ASN A 2 13.82 -21.20 -27.68
CA ASN A 2 13.02 -19.99 -27.88
C ASN A 2 12.91 -19.18 -26.58
N ALA A 3 13.27 -17.91 -26.71
CA ALA A 3 12.56 -16.70 -26.29
C ALA A 3 12.10 -16.47 -24.83
N ASP A 4 12.49 -15.27 -24.37
CA ASP A 4 11.62 -14.28 -23.72
C ASP A 4 11.12 -14.58 -22.30
N GLN A 5 11.79 -14.00 -21.31
CA GLN A 5 11.18 -13.70 -20.02
C GLN A 5 11.55 -12.26 -19.65
N GLY A 6 10.76 -11.32 -20.17
CA GLY A 6 10.66 -10.00 -19.59
C GLY A 6 10.22 -10.12 -18.14
N SER A 7 10.99 -9.54 -17.24
CA SER A 7 10.65 -9.35 -15.84
C SER A 7 9.43 -8.43 -15.73
N GLU A 8 8.24 -9.02 -15.65
CA GLU A 8 7.03 -8.30 -15.27
C GLU A 8 7.11 -8.02 -13.77
N GLU A 9 7.47 -6.78 -13.43
CA GLU A 9 7.38 -6.22 -12.09
C GLU A 9 5.97 -6.49 -11.54
N ALA A 10 5.88 -7.32 -10.50
CA ALA A 10 4.62 -7.69 -9.88
C ALA A 10 3.94 -6.44 -9.31
N GLN A 11 2.95 -5.92 -10.04
CA GLN A 11 2.10 -4.82 -9.59
C GLN A 11 1.47 -5.22 -8.25
N PRO A 12 1.61 -4.41 -7.18
CA PRO A 12 1.09 -4.78 -5.87
C PRO A 12 -0.42 -4.96 -5.97
N ALA A 13 -0.91 -6.14 -5.55
CA ALA A 13 -2.33 -6.47 -5.60
C ALA A 13 -3.11 -5.46 -4.75
N LYS A 14 -3.78 -4.50 -5.39
CA LYS A 14 -4.58 -3.49 -4.69
C LYS A 14 -5.76 -4.17 -4.03
N GLY A 15 -5.86 -4.03 -2.69
CA GLY A 15 -7.00 -4.53 -1.94
C GLY A 15 -8.30 -3.90 -2.46
N ARG A 16 -9.42 -4.62 -2.39
CA ARG A 16 -10.74 -4.19 -2.88
C ARG A 16 -11.25 -2.86 -2.28
N HIS A 17 -10.65 -2.41 -1.18
CA HIS A 17 -10.98 -1.19 -0.46
C HIS A 17 -9.87 -0.13 -0.52
N ALA A 18 -8.78 -0.38 -1.27
CA ALA A 18 -7.67 0.55 -1.36
C ALA A 18 -8.07 1.75 -2.22
N ALA A 19 -7.80 2.96 -1.71
CA ALA A 19 -7.96 4.18 -2.48
C ALA A 19 -6.92 4.26 -3.63
N PRO A 20 -7.18 5.01 -4.70
CA PRO A 20 -6.17 5.37 -5.69
C PRO A 20 -4.96 6.06 -5.05
N GLU A 21 -3.77 5.93 -5.66
CA GLU A 21 -2.59 6.65 -5.19
C GLU A 21 -2.81 8.15 -5.31
N GLY A 22 -2.49 8.91 -4.26
CA GLY A 22 -2.73 10.35 -4.21
C GLY A 22 -4.20 10.77 -4.04
N ALA A 23 -5.11 9.83 -3.74
CA ALA A 23 -6.50 10.18 -3.42
C ALA A 23 -6.55 11.12 -2.20
N PRO A 24 -7.43 12.14 -2.22
CA PRO A 24 -7.56 13.05 -1.09
C PRO A 24 -8.01 12.28 0.16
N ARG A 25 -7.46 12.67 1.31
CA ARG A 25 -7.84 12.09 2.59
C ARG A 25 -9.32 12.37 2.85
N HIS A 26 -10.06 11.37 3.31
CA HIS A 26 -11.46 11.54 3.65
C HIS A 26 -11.61 12.56 4.81
N PRO A 27 -12.54 13.53 4.73
CA PRO A 27 -12.63 14.64 5.69
C PRO A 27 -12.95 14.20 7.12
N ALA A 28 -13.58 13.04 7.29
CA ALA A 28 -13.84 12.47 8.62
C ALA A 28 -12.59 11.91 9.31
N ILE A 29 -11.46 11.77 8.60
CA ILE A 29 -10.25 11.16 9.16
C ILE A 29 -9.32 12.24 9.70
N ASP A 30 -9.27 12.36 11.02
CA ASP A 30 -8.37 13.26 11.75
C ASP A 30 -7.18 12.51 12.35
N LEU A 31 -6.02 12.63 11.70
CA LEU A 31 -4.77 11.99 12.13
C LEU A 31 -4.24 12.53 13.46
N SER A 32 -4.58 13.76 13.83
CA SER A 32 -4.03 14.38 15.04
C SER A 32 -4.57 13.71 16.31
N ARG A 33 -5.72 13.03 16.20
CA ARG A 33 -6.37 12.27 17.28
C ARG A 33 -6.07 10.78 17.24
N ASP A 34 -5.47 10.28 16.15
CA ASP A 34 -5.12 8.88 16.02
C ASP A 34 -3.92 8.57 16.94
N PRO A 35 -4.04 7.68 17.94
CA PRO A 35 -2.92 7.32 18.79
C PRO A 35 -1.82 6.56 18.04
N ASN A 36 -2.15 5.94 16.90
CA ASN A 36 -1.22 5.18 16.07
C ASN A 36 -1.17 5.74 14.64
N PRO A 37 -0.73 7.00 14.47
CA PRO A 37 -0.72 7.61 13.14
C PRO A 37 0.31 6.90 12.25
N GLY A 38 -0.12 6.51 11.06
CA GLY A 38 0.80 6.11 9.97
C GLY A 38 1.17 4.63 9.87
N LYS A 39 0.85 3.77 10.86
CA LYS A 39 1.14 2.32 10.75
C LYS A 39 -0.11 1.46 10.99
N PRO A 40 -0.67 0.85 9.93
CA PRO A 40 -1.69 -0.17 10.08
C PRO A 40 -1.15 -1.37 10.87
N ASP A 41 -1.95 -1.90 11.80
CA ASP A 41 -1.64 -3.06 12.65
C ASP A 41 -1.51 -4.38 11.88
N HIS A 42 -1.99 -4.41 10.64
CA HIS A 42 -1.96 -5.55 9.72
C HIS A 42 -0.97 -5.37 8.57
N ALA A 43 -0.19 -4.27 8.54
CA ALA A 43 0.90 -4.16 7.59
C ALA A 43 1.91 -5.27 7.88
N LYS A 44 2.38 -5.97 6.83
CA LYS A 44 3.57 -6.80 6.99
C LYS A 44 4.69 -5.89 7.50
N PRO A 45 5.58 -6.39 8.39
CA PRO A 45 6.79 -5.66 8.70
C PRO A 45 7.51 -5.33 7.39
N ASP A 46 8.01 -4.11 7.29
CA ASP A 46 8.85 -3.72 6.16
C ASP A 46 10.06 -4.65 6.16
N GLU A 47 10.36 -5.26 5.01
CA GLU A 47 11.51 -6.16 4.84
C GLU A 47 12.80 -5.32 4.72
N ASP A 48 13.13 -4.56 5.75
CA ASP A 48 14.42 -3.88 5.93
C ASP A 48 14.58 -3.44 7.41
N GLU A 49 15.04 -4.38 8.25
CA GLU A 49 15.92 -4.14 9.41
C GLU A 49 16.78 -5.39 9.70
#